data_AF-A0AA39US02-F1
#
_entry.id   AF-A0AA39US02-F1
#
_cell.length_a   1.000
_cell.length_b   1.000
_cell.length_c   1.000
_cell.angle_alpha   90.00
_cell.angle_beta   90.00
_cell.angle_gamma   90.00
#
_symmetry.space_group_name_H-M   'P 1'
#
loop_
_entity.id
_entity.type
_entity.pdbx_description
1 polymer ?
#
loop_
_entity_poly.entity_id
_entity_poly.type
_entity_poly.pdbx_seq_one_letter_code
_entity_poly.pdbx_strand_id
1 'polypeptide(L)'
;MSNGWAEQQTVQQATPVSLFMYVDDGKLYVSSESLEKNVEILKTAYTEANLWMRRVGLAPDFSKRELMHYTRRRKDKTSPHIKFTDEDGETRKVFAEATVKWLGVYLDKKLLFNEHVKNMAAKADKAHAYTQS
;
A
#
# COMPACT_ATOMS: atom_id res chain seq x y z
N MET A 1 -5.90 36.76 36.75
CA MET A 1 -6.53 36.98 35.43
C MET A 1 -5.51 36.50 34.41
N SER A 2 -5.62 35.23 33.98
CA SER A 2 -6.05 34.84 32.61
C SER A 2 -5.05 35.29 31.54
N ASN A 3 -4.50 34.49 30.62
CA ASN A 3 -4.57 33.07 30.26
C ASN A 3 -3.50 32.87 29.16
N GLY A 4 -3.19 31.62 28.80
CA GLY A 4 -2.74 31.32 27.44
C GLY A 4 -1.52 30.43 27.33
N TRP A 5 -1.70 29.17 27.72
CA TRP A 5 -0.84 28.06 27.36
C TRP A 5 -0.46 28.14 25.87
N ALA A 6 0.84 28.27 25.59
CA ALA A 6 1.39 27.91 24.30
C ALA A 6 1.37 26.39 24.22
N GLU A 7 0.22 25.85 23.82
CA GLU A 7 0.10 24.46 23.39
C GLU A 7 0.94 24.35 22.11
N GLN A 8 2.21 24.04 22.30
CA GLN A 8 3.12 23.69 21.23
C GLN A 8 2.57 22.42 20.62
N GLN A 9 1.78 22.58 19.57
CA GLN A 9 1.44 21.49 18.67
C GLN A 9 2.77 20.93 18.21
N THR A 10 3.13 19.77 18.73
CA THR A 10 4.28 19.03 18.24
C THR A 10 3.94 18.72 16.79
N VAL A 11 4.57 19.43 15.86
CA VAL A 11 4.53 19.06 14.44
C VAL A 11 5.21 17.70 14.40
N GLN A 12 4.40 16.65 14.46
CA GLN A 12 4.86 15.28 14.37
C GLN A 12 5.58 15.20 13.03
N GLN A 13 6.92 15.16 13.04
CA GLN A 13 7.71 15.18 11.82
C GLN A 13 7.15 14.11 10.88
N ALA A 14 6.56 14.56 9.78
CA ALA A 14 5.97 13.70 8.77
C ALA A 14 7.07 12.76 8.32
N THR A 15 6.90 11.46 8.58
CA THR A 15 7.82 10.47 8.03
C THR A 15 7.65 10.58 6.52
N PRO A 16 8.71 10.86 5.74
CA PRO A 16 8.56 11.15 4.32
C PRO A 16 7.92 9.93 3.64
N VAL A 17 6.77 10.16 3.01
CA VAL A 17 6.09 9.15 2.19
C VAL A 17 6.67 9.22 0.79
N SER A 18 7.12 8.08 0.28
CA SER A 18 7.59 7.97 -1.09
C SER A 18 6.44 7.57 -2.01
N LEU A 19 6.20 8.37 -3.04
CA LEU A 19 5.28 8.05 -4.13
C LEU A 19 6.08 7.56 -5.33
N PHE A 20 5.74 6.39 -5.86
CA PHE A 20 6.26 5.90 -7.13
C PHE A 20 5.10 5.70 -8.10
N MET A 21 5.27 6.17 -9.33
CA MET A 21 4.26 6.08 -10.38
C MET A 21 4.89 5.51 -11.65
N TYR A 22 4.15 4.69 -12.37
CA TYR A 22 4.46 4.23 -13.71
C TYR A 22 3.15 4.13 -14.51
N VAL A 23 2.94 5.05 -15.45
CA VAL A 23 1.67 5.16 -16.20
C VAL A 23 0.49 5.24 -15.21
N ASP A 24 -0.38 4.23 -15.18
CA ASP A 24 -1.55 4.10 -14.31
C ASP A 24 -1.26 3.37 -12.99
N ASP A 25 -0.13 2.68 -12.89
CA ASP A 25 0.30 1.98 -11.67
C ASP A 25 0.95 2.96 -10.69
N GLY A 26 0.38 3.10 -9.48
CA GLY A 26 0.89 3.94 -8.40
C GLY A 26 1.09 3.20 -7.08
N LYS A 27 2.18 3.48 -6.37
CA LYS A 27 2.42 2.96 -5.01
C LYS A 27 2.90 4.05 -4.04
N LEU A 28 2.37 4.00 -2.82
CA LEU A 28 2.86 4.77 -1.68
C LEU A 28 3.68 3.86 -0.77
N TYR A 29 4.79 4.37 -0.28
CA TYR A 29 5.69 3.65 0.60
C TYR A 29 6.07 4.52 1.80
N VAL A 30 6.03 3.91 2.99
CA VAL A 30 6.50 4.52 4.23
C VAL A 30 7.21 3.44 5.06
N SER A 31 8.17 3.88 5.86
CA SER A 31 8.87 3.02 6.81
C SER A 31 9.01 3.73 8.15
N SER A 32 8.73 3.01 9.23
CA SER A 32 8.89 3.46 10.61
C SER A 32 8.99 2.25 11.54
N GLU A 33 9.09 2.50 12.85
CA GLU A 33 9.19 1.43 13.85
C GLU A 33 7.86 0.75 14.22
N SER A 34 6.73 1.24 13.68
CA SER A 34 5.38 0.72 13.93
C SER A 34 4.56 0.60 12.64
N LEU A 35 3.91 -0.55 12.44
CA LEU A 35 3.02 -0.77 11.31
C LEU A 35 1.74 0.06 11.43
N GLU A 36 1.27 0.31 12.64
CA GLU A 36 0.10 1.14 12.93
C GLU A 36 0.37 2.59 12.51
N LYS A 37 1.53 3.14 12.90
CA LYS A 37 1.96 4.47 12.45
C LYS A 37 2.07 4.54 10.92
N ASN A 38 2.60 3.50 10.28
CA ASN A 38 2.67 3.43 8.83
C ASN A 38 1.28 3.45 8.18
N VAL A 39 0.31 2.73 8.73
CA VAL A 39 -1.08 2.71 8.27
C VAL A 39 -1.72 4.09 8.37
N GLU A 40 -1.50 4.82 9.45
CA GLU A 40 -1.99 6.19 9.62
C GLU A 40 -1.38 7.15 8.59
N ILE A 41 -0.07 7.07 8.39
CA ILE A 41 0.64 7.91 7.42
C ILE A 41 0.19 7.58 5.99
N LEU A 42 0.09 6.30 5.63
CA LEU A 42 -0.40 5.87 4.32
C LEU A 42 -1.84 6.31 4.07
N LYS A 43 -2.70 6.26 5.11
CA LYS A 43 -4.07 6.74 5.00
C LYS A 43 -4.12 8.21 4.64
N THR A 44 -3.36 9.06 5.35
CA THR A 44 -3.30 10.50 5.08
C THR A 44 -2.73 10.76 3.68
N ALA A 45 -1.60 10.14 3.33
CA ALA A 45 -0.97 10.33 2.03
C ALA A 45 -1.85 9.87 0.86
N TYR A 46 -2.53 8.72 0.99
CA TYR A 46 -3.47 8.25 -0.01
C TYR A 46 -4.66 9.19 -0.14
N THR A 47 -5.18 9.74 0.96
CA THR A 47 -6.29 10.69 0.94
C THR A 47 -5.91 11.96 0.18
N GLU A 48 -4.73 12.53 0.45
CA GLU A 48 -4.20 13.69 -0.27
C GLU A 48 -3.97 13.40 -1.76
N ALA A 49 -3.37 12.25 -2.07
CA ALA A 49 -3.15 11.81 -3.45
C ALA A 49 -4.48 11.63 -4.19
N ASN A 50 -5.48 11.01 -3.55
CA ASN A 50 -6.82 10.84 -4.11
C ASN A 50 -7.48 12.20 -4.38
N LEU A 51 -7.45 13.13 -3.42
CA LEU A 51 -7.97 14.49 -3.62
C LEU A 51 -7.29 15.22 -4.78
N TRP A 52 -5.98 15.06 -4.94
CA TRP A 52 -5.26 15.60 -6.09
C TRP A 52 -5.68 14.95 -7.41
N MET A 53 -5.75 13.62 -7.48
CA MET A 53 -6.18 12.88 -8.69
C MET A 53 -7.55 13.38 -9.16
N ARG A 54 -8.49 13.55 -8.24
CA ARG A 54 -9.83 14.05 -8.56
C ARG A 54 -9.83 15.45 -9.15
N ARG A 55 -9.00 16.34 -8.61
CA ARG A 55 -8.88 17.72 -9.13
C ARG A 55 -8.41 17.75 -10.58
N VAL A 56 -7.66 16.74 -11.01
CA VAL A 56 -7.19 16.60 -12.40
C VAL A 56 -8.08 15.67 -13.24
N GLY A 57 -9.25 15.27 -12.73
CA GLY A 57 -10.21 14.44 -13.46
C GLY A 57 -9.88 12.95 -13.48
N LEU A 58 -8.99 12.48 -12.61
CA LEU A 58 -8.64 11.08 -12.43
C LEU A 58 -9.30 10.48 -11.19
N ALA A 59 -9.61 9.19 -11.23
CA ALA A 59 -10.19 8.48 -10.10
C ALA A 59 -9.47 7.13 -9.91
N PRO A 60 -8.95 6.82 -8.72
CA PRO A 60 -8.37 5.52 -8.43
C PRO A 60 -9.47 4.45 -8.26
N ASP A 61 -9.20 3.25 -8.72
CA ASP A 61 -10.10 2.11 -8.56
C ASP A 61 -10.02 1.54 -7.13
N PHE A 62 -11.09 1.70 -6.36
CA PHE A 62 -11.16 1.26 -4.96
C PHE A 62 -10.99 -0.25 -4.81
N SER A 63 -11.41 -1.03 -5.81
CA SER A 63 -11.34 -2.50 -5.79
C SER A 63 -9.92 -3.03 -6.01
N LYS A 64 -9.03 -2.21 -6.56
CA LYS A 64 -7.62 -2.54 -6.86
C LYS A 64 -6.64 -2.06 -5.79
N ARG A 65 -7.14 -1.53 -4.67
CA ARG A 65 -6.26 -1.11 -3.57
C ARG A 65 -5.67 -2.34 -2.90
N GLU A 66 -4.35 -2.39 -2.84
CA GLU A 66 -3.62 -3.45 -2.15
C GLU A 66 -2.75 -2.86 -1.03
N LEU A 67 -2.56 -3.62 0.05
CA LEU A 67 -1.68 -3.26 1.16
C LEU A 67 -0.73 -4.42 1.45
N MET A 68 0.53 -4.09 1.74
CA MET A 68 1.53 -5.08 2.14
C MET A 68 2.41 -4.49 3.25
N HIS A 69 2.70 -5.31 4.26
CA HIS A 69 3.62 -4.95 5.34
C HIS A 69 4.89 -5.78 5.28
N TYR A 70 6.02 -5.10 5.26
CA TYR A 70 7.34 -5.73 5.37
C TYR A 70 7.92 -5.44 6.76
N THR A 71 8.09 -6.48 7.57
CA THR A 71 8.69 -6.37 8.90
C THR A 71 9.61 -7.55 9.19
N ARG A 72 10.73 -7.28 9.85
CA ARG A 72 11.61 -8.34 10.39
C ARG A 72 11.11 -8.88 11.73
N ARG A 73 10.21 -8.16 12.42
CA ARG A 73 9.68 -8.53 13.73
C ARG A 73 8.67 -9.67 13.57
N ARG A 74 9.07 -10.86 14.02
CA ARG A 74 8.21 -12.07 13.98
C ARG A 74 7.05 -12.02 14.98
N LYS A 75 7.06 -11.08 15.92
CA LYS A 75 6.05 -10.96 17.00
C LYS A 75 4.82 -10.13 16.60
N ASP A 76 4.87 -9.39 15.50
CA ASP A 76 3.72 -8.64 14.98
C ASP A 76 2.75 -9.64 14.31
N LYS A 77 1.99 -10.37 15.14
CA LYS A 77 1.00 -11.36 14.68
C LYS A 77 -0.17 -10.70 13.96
N THR A 78 -0.45 -9.44 14.26
CA THR A 78 -1.54 -8.67 13.67
C THR A 78 -0.96 -7.74 12.60
N SER A 79 -1.44 -7.86 11.37
CA SER A 79 -1.12 -6.92 10.29
C SER A 79 -2.23 -5.87 10.24
N PRO A 80 -1.96 -4.60 10.60
CA PRO A 80 -3.00 -3.58 10.63
C PRO A 80 -3.53 -3.31 9.22
N HIS A 81 -4.83 -3.04 9.12
CA HIS A 81 -5.50 -2.66 7.87
C HIS A 81 -5.70 -1.16 7.81
N ILE A 82 -5.81 -0.59 6.61
CA ILE A 82 -6.22 0.81 6.44
C ILE A 82 -7.74 0.86 6.25
N LYS A 83 -8.40 1.78 6.96
CA LYS A 83 -9.83 2.06 6.81
C LYS A 83 -10.02 3.39 6.08
N PHE A 84 -10.61 3.32 4.89
CA PHE A 84 -11.00 4.49 4.09
C PHE A 84 -12.51 4.69 4.14
N THR A 85 -12.94 5.95 4.13
CA THR A 85 -14.32 6.32 3.81
C THR A 85 -14.25 6.93 2.42
N ASP A 86 -14.83 6.24 1.46
CA ASP A 86 -14.77 6.58 0.05
C ASP A 86 -15.87 7.59 -0.33
N GLU A 87 -15.85 8.02 -1.59
CA GLU A 87 -16.72 9.09 -2.10
C GLU A 87 -18.19 8.71 -2.17
N ASP A 88 -18.48 7.41 -2.31
CA ASP A 88 -19.83 6.84 -2.20
C ASP A 88 -20.34 6.80 -0.75
N GLY A 89 -19.54 7.29 0.21
CA GLY A 89 -19.83 7.24 1.64
C GLY A 89 -19.58 5.86 2.24
N GLU A 90 -19.21 4.86 1.44
CA GLU A 90 -18.92 3.52 1.96
C GLU A 90 -17.58 3.50 2.67
N THR A 91 -17.56 2.76 3.76
CA THR A 91 -16.35 2.54 4.54
C THR A 91 -15.73 1.20 4.16
N ARG A 92 -14.56 1.25 3.53
CA ARG A 92 -13.83 0.07 3.07
C ARG A 92 -12.55 -0.14 3.87
N LYS A 93 -12.16 -1.40 4.02
CA LYS A 93 -10.94 -1.82 4.69
C LYS A 93 -10.00 -2.45 3.66
N VAL A 94 -8.77 -1.95 3.58
CA VAL A 94 -7.69 -2.54 2.79
C VAL A 94 -6.83 -3.36 3.74
N PHE A 95 -6.96 -4.68 3.66
CA PHE A 95 -6.21 -5.62 4.48
C PHE A 95 -4.85 -5.90 3.86
N ALA A 96 -3.89 -6.28 4.70
CA ALA A 96 -2.59 -6.68 4.22
C ALA A 96 -2.69 -8.02 3.48
N GLU A 97 -2.27 -8.04 2.23
CA GLU A 97 -2.28 -9.23 1.38
C GLU A 97 -1.09 -10.14 1.70
N ALA A 98 -1.19 -11.42 1.31
CA ALA A 98 -0.06 -12.35 1.41
C ALA A 98 0.98 -12.12 0.31
N THR A 99 0.50 -11.68 -0.86
CA THR A 99 1.28 -11.36 -2.06
C THR A 99 0.64 -10.17 -2.78
N VAL A 100 1.46 -9.24 -3.25
CA VAL A 100 1.05 -8.08 -4.07
C VAL A 100 1.72 -8.15 -5.43
N LYS A 101 1.04 -7.73 -6.50
CA LYS A 101 1.63 -7.68 -7.84
C LYS A 101 1.96 -6.23 -8.21
N TRP A 102 3.23 -5.94 -8.43
CA TRP A 102 3.69 -4.62 -8.87
C TRP A 102 4.52 -4.74 -10.14
N LEU A 103 4.11 -4.04 -11.22
CA LEU A 103 4.79 -4.05 -12.53
C LEU A 103 5.12 -5.46 -13.05
N GLY A 104 4.19 -6.40 -12.88
CA GLY A 104 4.34 -7.79 -13.32
C GLY A 104 5.10 -8.72 -12.36
N VAL A 105 5.68 -8.19 -11.29
CA VAL A 105 6.40 -8.97 -10.27
C VAL A 105 5.49 -9.23 -9.07
N TYR A 106 5.44 -10.49 -8.61
CA TYR A 106 4.70 -10.87 -7.41
C TYR A 106 5.64 -10.78 -6.19
N LEU A 107 5.27 -9.95 -5.23
CA LEU A 107 6.02 -9.69 -4.00
C LEU A 107 5.29 -10.34 -2.83
N ASP A 108 5.84 -11.42 -2.28
CA ASP A 108 5.33 -11.99 -1.04
C ASP A 108 5.86 -11.24 0.19
N LYS A 109 5.16 -11.38 1.33
CA LYS A 109 5.49 -10.73 2.60
C LYS A 109 6.95 -10.93 3.06
N LYS A 110 7.58 -12.06 2.71
CA LYS A 110 8.97 -12.38 3.10
C LYS A 110 9.98 -12.00 2.01
N LEU A 111 9.52 -11.48 0.88
CA LEU A 111 10.32 -11.19 -0.30
C LEU A 111 11.10 -12.42 -0.79
N LEU A 112 10.49 -13.61 -0.70
CA LEU A 112 11.08 -14.85 -1.22
C LEU A 112 10.80 -15.06 -2.71
N PHE A 113 9.86 -14.31 -3.27
CA PHE A 113 9.37 -14.39 -4.65
C PHE A 113 8.78 -15.75 -5.03
N ASN A 114 8.29 -16.52 -4.05
CA ASN A 114 7.80 -17.88 -4.28
C ASN A 114 6.65 -17.91 -5.28
N GLU A 115 5.67 -17.03 -5.09
CA GLU A 115 4.51 -16.91 -5.99
C GLU A 115 4.92 -16.43 -7.38
N HIS A 116 5.91 -15.54 -7.47
CA HIS A 116 6.44 -15.10 -8.75
C HIS A 116 7.10 -16.25 -9.52
N VAL A 117 8.01 -16.97 -8.88
CA VAL A 117 8.73 -18.11 -9.49
C VAL A 117 7.74 -19.17 -9.96
N LYS A 118 6.77 -19.53 -9.12
CA LYS A 118 5.71 -20.50 -9.46
C LYS A 118 4.94 -20.05 -10.71
N ASN A 119 4.51 -18.79 -10.76
CA ASN A 119 3.75 -18.26 -11.89
C ASN A 119 4.59 -18.16 -13.17
N MET A 120 5.89 -17.84 -13.07
CA MET A 120 6.80 -17.81 -14.21
C MET A 120 7.10 -19.21 -14.76
N ALA A 121 7.34 -20.20 -13.88
CA ALA A 121 7.53 -21.59 -14.28
C ALA A 121 6.29 -22.14 -15.01
N ALA A 122 5.09 -21.94 -14.45
CA ALA A 122 3.84 -22.39 -15.08
C ALA A 122 3.58 -21.72 -16.44
N LYS A 123 4.00 -20.46 -16.63
CA LYS A 123 3.94 -19.80 -17.93
C LYS A 123 4.93 -20.41 -18.93
N ALA A 124 6.15 -20.72 -18.48
CA ALA A 124 7.17 -21.35 -19.32
C ALA A 124 6.72 -22.75 -19.78
N ASP A 125 6.18 -23.56 -18.87
CA ASP A 125 5.67 -24.91 -19.19
C ASP A 125 4.56 -24.86 -20.24
N LYS A 126 3.62 -23.92 -20.10
CA LYS A 126 2.54 -23.72 -21.09
C LYS A 126 3.08 -23.30 -22.46
N ALA A 127 4.03 -22.37 -22.49
CA ALA A 127 4.65 -21.93 -23.74
C ALA A 127 5.39 -23.09 -24.41
N HIS A 128 6.10 -23.91 -23.62
CA HIS A 128 6.79 -25.09 -24.12
C HIS A 128 5.81 -26.11 -24.73
N ALA A 129 4.72 -26.43 -24.04
CA ALA A 129 3.69 -27.35 -24.53
C ALA A 129 3.07 -26.89 -25.85
N TYR A 130 2.80 -25.58 -26.00
CA TYR A 130 2.27 -25.01 -27.24
C TYR A 130 3.26 -25.10 -28.41
N THR A 131 4.57 -25.06 -28.15
CA THR A 131 5.58 -25.16 -29.22
C THR A 131 5.74 -26.59 -29.75
N GLN A 132 5.25 -27.59 -29.01
CA GLN A 132 5.29 -29.00 -29.42
C GLN A 132 4.00 -29.49 -30.11
N SER A 133 2.95 -28.66 -30.19
CA SER A 133 1.66 -28.96 -30.85
C SER A 133 1.57 -28.32 -32.23
#